data_AF-A0A5B8J0X6-F1
#
_entry.id   AF-A0A5B8J0X6-F1
#
_cell.length_a   1.000
_cell.length_b   1.000
_cell.length_c   1.000
_cell.angle_alpha   90.00
_cell.angle_beta   90.00
_cell.angle_gamma   90.00
#
_symmetry.space_group_name_H-M   'P 1'
#
loop_
_entity.id
_entity.type
_entity.pdbx_description
1 polymer ?
#
loop_
_entity_poly.entity_id
_entity_poly.type
_entity_poly.pdbx_seq_one_letter_code
_entity_poly.pdbx_strand_id
1 'polypeptide(L)'
;MNTPAPRGLVVTGCSRRKAPTTRPALELYGGWCFPQLRERIAHRPELRARTLIVSARHGLLTADTPVAPYEQPLTTERVAELRREVSAGLREHLARHPAEEVLLLLEPLYLRALGRMPVPVVHTVSDPAGHWPAAALVLDGWGWTALPATRAGCAGSRVFEGKRIWRMSQDAFRAAAALIAANERPFAPELVVGLARGGVPLAREAARILNVPAVEVSARHNVSDLIGIQSTGEVEVDEERLLAAVAGARRVLVADDICGTGATLRVVTTLLAAAGVEARTAVLCRNEGAAGFPLDVWVWPVADWTCFPWEAPPPDGSTLLPHPQRVHTSTAAPSFPV
;
A
#
# COMPACT_ATOMS: atom_id res chain seq x y z
N MET A 1 21.26 -18.67 23.43
CA MET A 1 22.38 -17.72 23.23
C MET A 1 21.91 -16.70 22.21
N ASN A 2 21.70 -15.43 22.60
CA ASN A 2 21.30 -14.38 21.67
C ASN A 2 22.51 -14.03 20.81
N THR A 3 22.50 -14.43 19.53
CA THR A 3 23.46 -13.94 18.55
C THR A 3 23.26 -12.41 18.42
N PRO A 4 24.31 -11.59 18.51
CA PRO A 4 24.18 -10.15 18.29
C PRO A 4 23.63 -9.90 16.88
N ALA A 5 22.72 -8.93 16.74
CA ALA A 5 22.15 -8.58 15.45
C ALA A 5 23.27 -8.17 14.46
N PRO A 6 23.19 -8.61 13.19
CA PRO A 6 24.24 -8.35 12.21
C PRO A 6 24.38 -6.85 11.93
N ARG A 7 25.60 -6.43 11.60
CA ARG A 7 25.89 -5.02 11.29
C ARG A 7 25.41 -4.68 9.87
N GLY A 8 24.18 -4.21 9.77
CA GLY A 8 23.56 -3.79 8.50
C GLY A 8 24.01 -2.43 7.99
N LEU A 9 23.91 -2.25 6.67
CA LEU A 9 23.98 -0.96 5.95
C LEU A 9 22.85 -0.90 4.92
N VAL A 10 22.12 0.21 4.85
CA VAL A 10 21.12 0.46 3.81
C VAL A 10 21.71 1.37 2.75
N VAL A 11 21.54 1.01 1.48
CA VAL A 11 21.84 1.89 0.34
C VAL A 11 20.58 2.04 -0.50
N THR A 12 20.13 3.27 -0.68
CA THR A 12 18.91 3.58 -1.45
C THR A 12 19.15 4.61 -2.56
N GLY A 13 18.29 4.65 -3.56
CA GLY A 13 18.33 5.62 -4.65
C GLY A 13 17.56 6.89 -4.29
N CYS A 14 17.91 8.02 -4.90
CA CYS A 14 17.17 9.26 -4.67
C CYS A 14 15.74 9.20 -5.23
N SER A 15 14.82 9.95 -4.63
CA SER A 15 13.43 10.05 -5.08
C SER A 15 13.20 11.25 -6.00
N ARG A 16 12.30 11.09 -6.99
CA ARG A 16 11.80 12.22 -7.79
C ARG A 16 11.11 13.24 -6.90
N ARG A 17 10.25 12.78 -5.99
CA ARG A 17 9.54 13.64 -5.02
C ARG A 17 10.54 14.16 -3.98
N LYS A 18 10.73 15.46 -3.91
CA LYS A 18 11.61 16.15 -2.95
C LYS A 18 10.84 17.25 -2.25
N ALA A 19 11.17 17.49 -0.99
CA ALA A 19 10.62 18.61 -0.24
C ALA A 19 11.11 19.96 -0.80
N PRO A 20 10.36 21.06 -0.60
CA PRO A 20 10.63 22.34 -1.27
C PRO A 20 11.82 23.12 -0.70
N THR A 21 12.40 22.68 0.42
CA THR A 21 13.45 23.39 1.15
C THR A 21 14.63 22.48 1.44
N THR A 22 15.82 23.07 1.59
CA THR A 22 17.03 22.36 2.02
C THR A 22 16.81 21.66 3.34
N ARG A 23 17.16 20.38 3.40
CA ARG A 23 17.04 19.54 4.58
C ARG A 23 17.95 18.31 4.46
N PRO A 24 18.14 17.52 5.54
CA PRO A 24 18.83 16.24 5.46
C PRO A 24 18.28 15.35 4.34
N ALA A 25 19.14 14.63 3.64
CA ALA A 25 18.78 13.81 2.48
C ALA A 25 17.64 12.83 2.79
N LEU A 26 17.65 12.20 3.97
CA LEU A 26 16.57 11.29 4.41
C LEU A 26 15.21 12.00 4.52
N GLU A 27 15.20 13.28 4.86
CA GLU A 27 13.99 14.11 5.03
C GLU A 27 13.61 14.85 3.74
N LEU A 28 14.56 15.02 2.82
CA LEU A 28 14.35 15.64 1.51
C LEU A 28 13.52 14.74 0.62
N TYR A 29 13.90 13.48 0.49
CA TYR A 29 13.25 12.56 -0.44
C TYR A 29 11.95 12.02 0.15
N GLY A 30 10.85 12.19 -0.57
CA GLY A 30 9.50 11.93 -0.05
C GLY A 30 8.75 10.77 -0.71
N GLY A 31 9.26 10.20 -1.79
CA GLY A 31 8.61 9.08 -2.49
C GLY A 31 9.34 7.76 -2.28
N TRP A 32 8.80 6.68 -2.84
CA TRP A 32 9.41 5.35 -2.85
C TRP A 32 9.55 4.73 -1.45
N CYS A 33 10.75 4.35 -1.00
CA CYS A 33 10.94 3.72 0.32
C CYS A 33 11.24 4.70 1.48
N PHE A 34 11.38 6.00 1.20
CA PHE A 34 11.77 6.99 2.20
C PHE A 34 10.76 7.18 3.35
N PRO A 35 9.44 7.15 3.14
CA PRO A 35 8.48 7.19 4.24
C PRO A 35 8.69 6.05 5.25
N GLN A 36 8.75 4.81 4.76
CA GLN A 36 8.87 3.62 5.59
C GLN A 36 10.26 3.49 6.22
N LEU A 37 11.30 3.95 5.53
CA LEU A 37 12.64 4.01 6.09
C LEU A 37 12.69 5.02 7.24
N ARG A 38 12.08 6.20 7.09
CA ARG A 38 12.00 7.22 8.15
C ARG A 38 11.28 6.71 9.40
N GLU A 39 10.20 5.96 9.27
CA GLU A 39 9.49 5.35 10.41
C GLU A 39 10.40 4.49 11.30
N ARG A 40 11.44 3.89 10.70
CA ARG A 40 12.38 3.02 11.40
C ARG A 40 13.61 3.74 11.93
N ILE A 41 14.11 4.75 11.20
CA ILE A 41 15.43 5.32 11.47
C ILE A 41 15.45 6.82 11.78
N ALA A 42 14.36 7.57 11.57
CA ALA A 42 14.40 9.04 11.64
C ALA A 42 14.90 9.57 13.00
N HIS A 43 14.56 8.89 14.08
CA HIS A 43 14.93 9.24 15.46
C HIS A 43 16.14 8.47 16.00
N ARG A 44 16.86 7.74 15.13
CA ARG A 44 17.95 6.82 15.51
C ARG A 44 19.24 7.21 14.78
N PRO A 45 20.04 8.15 15.33
CA PRO A 45 21.26 8.66 14.69
C PRO A 45 22.24 7.56 14.27
N GLU A 46 22.32 6.49 15.06
CA GLU A 46 23.15 5.31 14.79
C GLU A 46 22.73 4.54 13.53
N LEU A 47 21.43 4.53 13.21
CA LEU A 47 20.90 3.91 11.99
C LEU A 47 20.95 4.86 10.79
N ARG A 48 20.75 6.18 11.04
CA ARG A 48 20.94 7.23 10.02
C ARG A 48 22.38 7.24 9.50
N ALA A 49 23.35 7.10 10.39
CA ALA A 49 24.77 6.97 10.02
C ALA A 49 25.05 5.74 9.15
N ARG A 50 24.19 4.71 9.17
CA ARG A 50 24.27 3.48 8.38
C ARG A 50 23.32 3.47 7.19
N THR A 51 22.87 4.64 6.74
CA THR A 51 21.96 4.79 5.61
C THR A 51 22.56 5.74 4.57
N LEU A 52 22.78 5.20 3.37
CA LEU A 52 23.36 5.93 2.24
C LEU A 52 22.34 6.10 1.13
N ILE A 53 22.44 7.22 0.42
CA ILE A 53 21.54 7.58 -0.68
C ILE A 53 22.36 7.89 -1.94
N VAL A 54 22.12 7.17 -3.03
CA VAL A 54 22.70 7.47 -4.34
C VAL A 54 21.84 8.52 -5.03
N SER A 55 22.35 9.74 -5.11
CA SER A 55 21.77 10.90 -5.78
C SER A 55 22.26 11.04 -7.22
N ALA A 56 21.32 11.23 -8.14
CA ALA A 56 21.63 11.54 -9.54
C ALA A 56 22.44 12.84 -9.70
N ARG A 57 22.24 13.83 -8.81
CA ARG A 57 22.97 15.10 -8.83
C ARG A 57 24.26 15.03 -8.01
N HIS A 58 24.17 14.51 -6.80
CA HIS A 58 25.21 14.67 -5.78
C HIS A 58 26.05 13.41 -5.51
N GLY A 59 25.86 12.32 -6.26
CA GLY A 59 26.60 11.09 -6.03
C GLY A 59 26.16 10.40 -4.74
N LEU A 60 27.09 10.04 -3.86
CA LEU A 60 26.76 9.31 -2.63
C LEU A 60 26.55 10.26 -1.45
N LEU A 61 25.38 10.18 -0.84
CA LEU A 61 24.97 10.99 0.31
C LEU A 61 24.80 10.12 1.55
N THR A 62 24.98 10.73 2.72
CA THR A 62 24.50 10.16 3.99
C THR A 62 23.06 10.62 4.26
N ALA A 63 22.34 9.93 5.13
CA ALA A 63 20.99 10.34 5.57
C ALA A 63 20.92 11.79 6.07
N ASP A 64 22.01 12.28 6.69
CA ASP A 64 22.09 13.61 7.30
C ASP A 64 22.67 14.69 6.40
N THR A 65 23.12 14.37 5.19
CA THR A 65 23.70 15.36 4.28
C THR A 65 22.64 16.42 3.90
N PRO A 66 22.87 17.72 4.15
CA PRO A 66 21.94 18.77 3.74
C PRO A 66 21.89 18.90 2.22
N VAL A 67 20.70 18.81 1.63
CA VAL A 67 20.51 18.87 0.18
C VAL A 67 19.34 19.79 -0.17
N ALA A 68 19.55 20.70 -1.12
CA ALA A 68 18.50 21.56 -1.69
C ALA A 68 17.69 20.80 -2.75
N PRO A 69 16.39 21.13 -2.98
CA PRO A 69 15.61 20.51 -4.05
C PRO A 69 16.28 20.69 -5.42
N TYR A 70 16.19 19.66 -6.25
CA TYR A 70 16.76 19.65 -7.60
C TYR A 70 15.95 18.73 -8.50
N GLU A 71 15.96 18.99 -9.80
CA GLU A 71 15.39 18.12 -10.82
C GLU A 71 16.48 17.65 -11.78
N GLN A 72 16.95 16.41 -11.56
CA GLN A 72 17.93 15.76 -12.41
C GLN A 72 17.63 14.25 -12.43
N PRO A 73 17.22 13.70 -13.59
CA PRO A 73 17.05 12.25 -13.72
C PRO A 73 18.42 11.55 -13.74
N LEU A 74 18.45 10.29 -13.30
CA LEU A 74 19.62 9.45 -13.47
C LEU A 74 19.62 8.87 -14.88
N THR A 75 20.61 9.21 -15.71
CA THR A 75 20.80 8.64 -17.05
C THR A 75 21.96 7.65 -17.06
N THR A 76 22.10 6.86 -18.13
CA THR A 76 23.21 5.91 -18.29
C THR A 76 24.56 6.62 -18.32
N GLU A 77 24.63 7.78 -18.96
CA GLU A 77 25.84 8.62 -19.03
C GLU A 77 26.18 9.13 -17.64
N ARG A 78 25.18 9.62 -16.90
CA ARG A 78 25.38 10.09 -15.53
C ARG A 78 25.82 8.96 -14.59
N VAL A 79 25.33 7.74 -14.79
CA VAL A 79 25.82 6.56 -14.05
C VAL A 79 27.31 6.33 -14.29
N ALA A 80 27.77 6.44 -15.54
CA ALA A 80 29.18 6.24 -15.88
C ALA A 80 30.07 7.30 -15.19
N GLU A 81 29.63 8.55 -15.16
CA GLU A 81 30.31 9.64 -14.44
C GLU A 81 30.38 9.38 -12.93
N LEU A 82 29.26 8.99 -12.33
CA LEU A 82 29.14 8.82 -10.87
C LEU A 82 29.84 7.56 -10.36
N ARG A 83 30.02 6.53 -11.19
CA ARG A 83 30.45 5.19 -10.75
C ARG A 83 31.74 5.23 -9.94
N ARG A 84 32.76 5.96 -10.40
CA ARG A 84 34.06 6.04 -9.72
C ARG A 84 33.94 6.70 -8.35
N GLU A 85 33.22 7.80 -8.27
CA GLU A 85 33.01 8.58 -7.05
C GLU A 85 32.17 7.80 -6.04
N VAL A 86 31.02 7.27 -6.46
CA VAL A 86 30.11 6.49 -5.62
C VAL A 86 30.81 5.24 -5.07
N SER A 87 31.56 4.52 -5.90
CA SER A 87 32.32 3.33 -5.46
C SER A 87 33.47 3.67 -4.49
N ALA A 88 34.08 4.84 -4.64
CA ALA A 88 35.11 5.32 -3.70
C ALA A 88 34.48 5.72 -2.36
N GLY A 89 33.42 6.52 -2.40
CA GLY A 89 32.68 6.95 -1.20
C GLY A 89 32.09 5.79 -0.42
N LEU A 90 31.57 4.77 -1.10
CA LEU A 90 31.05 3.56 -0.45
C LEU A 90 32.16 2.80 0.30
N ARG A 91 33.34 2.63 -0.32
CA ARG A 91 34.48 1.96 0.32
C ARG A 91 34.98 2.75 1.53
N GLU A 92 35.08 4.07 1.41
CA GLU A 92 35.47 4.94 2.51
C GLU A 92 34.46 4.87 3.66
N HIS A 93 33.17 4.86 3.33
CA HIS A 93 32.11 4.74 4.33
C HIS A 93 32.17 3.39 5.05
N LEU A 94 32.34 2.27 4.32
CA LEU A 94 32.46 0.93 4.91
C LEU A 94 33.73 0.75 5.75
N ALA A 95 34.82 1.48 5.44
CA ALA A 95 36.02 1.50 6.28
C ALA A 95 35.76 2.17 7.65
N ARG A 96 34.89 3.17 7.69
CA ARG A 96 34.48 3.87 8.93
C ARG A 96 33.34 3.16 9.67
N HIS A 97 32.42 2.54 8.91
CA HIS A 97 31.26 1.83 9.41
C HIS A 97 31.21 0.42 8.81
N PRO A 98 31.97 -0.53 9.36
CA PRO A 98 31.95 -1.91 8.86
C PRO A 98 30.54 -2.49 8.88
N ALA A 99 30.22 -3.22 7.81
CA ALA A 99 28.94 -3.90 7.62
C ALA A 99 29.18 -5.35 7.17
N GLU A 100 28.39 -6.26 7.71
CA GLU A 100 28.38 -7.68 7.36
C GLU A 100 27.33 -7.98 6.29
N GLU A 101 26.27 -7.16 6.29
CA GLU A 101 25.15 -7.26 5.37
C GLU A 101 24.79 -5.89 4.81
N VAL A 102 24.44 -5.84 3.53
CA VAL A 102 23.91 -4.63 2.88
C VAL A 102 22.52 -4.90 2.31
N LEU A 103 21.62 -3.94 2.47
CA LEU A 103 20.31 -3.91 1.86
C LEU A 103 20.28 -2.82 0.79
N LEU A 104 20.22 -3.26 -0.46
CA LEU A 104 20.14 -2.41 -1.64
C LEU A 104 18.67 -2.18 -2.00
N LEU A 105 18.18 -0.98 -1.74
CA LEU A 105 16.86 -0.51 -2.15
C LEU A 105 17.06 0.35 -3.40
N LEU A 106 17.28 -0.27 -4.56
CA LEU A 106 17.83 0.39 -5.76
C LEU A 106 17.24 -0.17 -7.06
N GLU A 107 16.78 0.70 -7.95
CA GLU A 107 16.44 0.29 -9.31
C GLU A 107 17.68 -0.21 -10.08
N PRO A 108 17.51 -1.05 -11.13
CA PRO A 108 18.63 -1.65 -11.88
C PRO A 108 19.66 -0.64 -12.42
N LEU A 109 19.22 0.57 -12.78
CA LEU A 109 20.12 1.62 -13.28
C LEU A 109 21.02 2.18 -12.17
N TYR A 110 20.51 2.32 -10.94
CA TYR A 110 21.30 2.76 -9.80
C TYR A 110 22.30 1.70 -9.33
N LEU A 111 21.95 0.41 -9.42
CA LEU A 111 22.88 -0.69 -9.10
C LEU A 111 24.16 -0.62 -9.94
N ARG A 112 24.06 -0.18 -11.20
CA ARG A 112 25.23 -0.02 -12.09
C ARG A 112 26.21 1.06 -11.60
N ALA A 113 25.76 2.03 -10.80
CA ALA A 113 26.61 3.08 -10.23
C ALA A 113 27.42 2.60 -9.02
N LEU A 114 26.92 1.62 -8.25
CA LEU A 114 27.61 1.09 -7.06
C LEU A 114 28.71 0.09 -7.39
N GLY A 115 28.57 -0.64 -8.50
CA GLY A 115 29.46 -1.75 -8.81
C GLY A 115 29.27 -2.93 -7.84
N ARG A 116 30.35 -3.71 -7.61
CA ARG A 116 30.30 -4.88 -6.72
C ARG A 116 30.40 -4.44 -5.27
N MET A 117 29.43 -4.83 -4.45
CA MET A 117 29.43 -4.55 -3.01
C MET A 117 30.52 -5.38 -2.30
N PRO A 118 31.41 -4.74 -1.51
CA PRO A 118 32.48 -5.43 -0.81
C PRO A 118 32.03 -5.91 0.59
N VAL A 119 30.90 -6.61 0.66
CA VAL A 119 30.38 -7.22 1.89
C VAL A 119 30.01 -8.70 1.66
N PRO A 120 30.00 -9.54 2.71
CA PRO A 120 29.65 -10.96 2.58
C PRO A 120 28.22 -11.22 2.09
N VAL A 121 27.24 -10.45 2.59
CA VAL A 121 25.82 -10.66 2.27
C VAL A 121 25.22 -9.40 1.65
N VAL A 122 24.55 -9.57 0.52
CA VAL A 122 23.87 -8.48 -0.20
C VAL A 122 22.43 -8.87 -0.44
N HIS A 123 21.52 -8.16 0.22
CA HIS A 123 20.09 -8.21 -0.03
C HIS A 123 19.75 -7.14 -1.07
N THR A 124 18.95 -7.49 -2.08
CA THR A 124 18.53 -6.53 -3.10
C THR A 124 17.02 -6.53 -3.22
N VAL A 125 16.43 -5.35 -3.11
CA VAL A 125 15.01 -5.10 -3.37
C VAL A 125 14.96 -4.01 -4.44
N SER A 126 14.74 -4.43 -5.68
CA SER A 126 14.82 -3.54 -6.85
C SER A 126 13.62 -2.60 -6.96
N ASP A 127 12.48 -3.01 -6.40
CA ASP A 127 11.27 -2.20 -6.24
C ASP A 127 10.79 -2.24 -4.78
N PRO A 128 11.42 -1.49 -3.87
CA PRO A 128 11.07 -1.44 -2.46
C PRO A 128 9.75 -0.71 -2.19
N ALA A 129 9.17 0.00 -3.16
CA ALA A 129 7.80 0.50 -3.03
C ALA A 129 6.79 -0.65 -3.16
N GLY A 130 6.98 -1.57 -4.13
CA GLY A 130 6.17 -2.78 -4.29
C GLY A 130 6.54 -3.93 -3.35
N HIS A 131 7.77 -3.96 -2.83
CA HIS A 131 8.33 -5.09 -2.06
C HIS A 131 8.92 -4.66 -0.71
N TRP A 132 8.37 -3.62 -0.08
CA TRP A 132 8.79 -3.20 1.25
C TRP A 132 8.80 -4.32 2.30
N PRO A 133 7.85 -5.29 2.32
CA PRO A 133 7.91 -6.39 3.28
C PRO A 133 9.23 -7.19 3.25
N ALA A 134 9.83 -7.37 2.07
CA ALA A 134 11.13 -8.04 1.96
C ALA A 134 12.26 -7.20 2.58
N ALA A 135 12.23 -5.88 2.37
CA ALA A 135 13.15 -4.95 3.03
C ALA A 135 12.92 -4.92 4.55
N ALA A 136 11.66 -4.89 4.98
CA ALA A 136 11.25 -4.91 6.37
C ALA A 136 11.75 -6.16 7.11
N LEU A 137 11.64 -7.36 6.50
CA LEU A 137 12.15 -8.60 7.08
C LEU A 137 13.66 -8.55 7.34
N VAL A 138 14.43 -8.02 6.39
CA VAL A 138 15.89 -7.83 6.56
C VAL A 138 16.16 -6.83 7.68
N LEU A 139 15.48 -5.68 7.65
CA LEU A 139 15.62 -4.63 8.66
C LEU A 139 15.23 -5.11 10.07
N ASP A 140 14.14 -5.87 10.19
CA ASP A 140 13.67 -6.46 11.45
C ASP A 140 14.66 -7.51 11.96
N GLY A 141 15.24 -8.33 11.07
CA GLY A 141 16.32 -9.26 11.40
C GLY A 141 17.59 -8.56 11.92
N TRP A 142 17.83 -7.31 11.49
CA TRP A 142 18.91 -6.45 12.00
C TRP A 142 18.52 -5.69 13.28
N GLY A 143 17.28 -5.80 13.75
CA GLY A 143 16.77 -5.02 14.88
C GLY A 143 16.40 -3.57 14.54
N TRP A 144 16.31 -3.21 13.26
CA TRP A 144 15.87 -1.88 12.78
C TRP A 144 14.35 -1.79 12.75
N THR A 145 13.70 -2.18 13.85
CA THR A 145 12.24 -2.28 13.95
C THR A 145 11.60 -0.89 13.95
N ALA A 146 10.40 -0.77 13.37
CA ALA A 146 9.63 0.46 13.49
C ALA A 146 9.26 0.71 14.97
N LEU A 147 9.26 1.97 15.40
CA LEU A 147 8.73 2.30 16.73
C LEU A 147 7.24 1.90 16.77
N PRO A 148 6.75 1.26 17.84
CA PRO A 148 5.33 1.00 17.97
C PRO A 148 4.60 2.35 17.96
N ALA A 149 3.77 2.56 16.93
CA ALA A 149 3.00 3.78 16.79
C ALA A 149 2.18 4.01 18.07
N THR A 150 2.35 5.18 18.69
CA THR A 150 1.48 5.66 19.76
C THR A 150 0.03 5.53 19.30
N ARG A 151 -0.72 4.67 20.01
CA ARG A 151 -2.13 4.36 19.74
C ARG A 151 -2.97 5.64 19.76
N ALA A 152 -3.30 6.13 18.57
CA ALA A 152 -4.46 6.96 18.32
C ALA A 152 -5.14 6.48 17.03
N GLY A 153 -6.30 5.82 17.18
CA GLY A 153 -7.32 5.68 16.13
C GLY A 153 -7.12 4.58 15.07
N CYS A 154 -7.60 3.37 15.35
CA CYS A 154 -8.15 2.38 14.40
C CYS A 154 -7.60 2.34 12.95
N ALA A 155 -6.46 1.67 12.73
CA ALA A 155 -5.99 1.24 11.41
C ALA A 155 -5.67 -0.25 11.42
N GLY A 156 -6.49 -1.07 10.75
CA GLY A 156 -6.18 -2.46 10.49
C GLY A 156 -5.16 -2.57 9.34
N SER A 157 -4.12 -3.38 9.50
CA SER A 157 -3.12 -3.68 8.46
C SER A 157 -3.54 -4.94 7.69
N ARG A 158 -3.50 -4.94 6.34
CA ARG A 158 -3.84 -6.16 5.55
C ARG A 158 -2.99 -7.34 6.03
N VAL A 159 -3.62 -8.48 6.31
CA VAL A 159 -2.98 -9.78 6.54
C VAL A 159 -2.74 -10.45 5.19
N PHE A 160 -1.53 -10.99 5.01
CA PHE A 160 -1.16 -11.90 3.93
C PHE A 160 -0.37 -13.05 4.55
N GLU A 161 -0.96 -14.24 4.64
CA GLU A 161 -0.31 -15.40 5.24
C GLU A 161 0.65 -16.12 4.26
N GLY A 162 0.51 -15.86 2.96
CA GLY A 162 1.32 -16.45 1.89
C GLY A 162 1.06 -17.95 1.69
N LYS A 163 -0.04 -18.49 2.22
CA LYS A 163 -0.31 -19.94 2.18
C LYS A 163 -0.95 -20.37 0.86
N ARG A 164 -1.74 -19.50 0.21
CA ARG A 164 -2.43 -19.81 -1.04
C ARG A 164 -2.81 -18.56 -1.84
N ILE A 165 -3.26 -18.79 -3.08
CA ILE A 165 -3.93 -17.79 -3.91
C ILE A 165 -5.37 -18.24 -4.10
N TRP A 166 -6.33 -17.44 -3.68
CA TRP A 166 -7.74 -17.67 -3.94
C TRP A 166 -8.10 -17.28 -5.37
N ARG A 167 -8.99 -18.05 -6.00
CA ARG A 167 -9.61 -17.74 -7.28
C ARG A 167 -11.11 -17.73 -7.12
N MET A 168 -11.75 -16.63 -7.49
CA MET A 168 -13.20 -16.54 -7.56
C MET A 168 -13.70 -17.03 -8.92
N SER A 169 -14.75 -17.87 -8.93
CA SER A 169 -15.46 -18.20 -10.17
C SER A 169 -16.56 -17.19 -10.48
N GLN A 170 -16.97 -17.12 -11.74
CA GLN A 170 -18.10 -16.27 -12.15
C GLN A 170 -19.40 -16.65 -11.42
N ASP A 171 -19.63 -17.95 -11.17
CA ASP A 171 -20.81 -18.43 -10.43
C ASP A 171 -20.78 -17.99 -8.96
N ALA A 172 -19.63 -18.12 -8.30
CA ALA A 172 -19.45 -17.67 -6.92
C ALA A 172 -19.67 -16.16 -6.81
N PHE A 173 -19.15 -15.37 -7.76
CA PHE A 173 -19.39 -13.93 -7.83
C PHE A 173 -20.88 -13.59 -7.94
N ARG A 174 -21.62 -14.21 -8.88
CA ARG A 174 -23.06 -13.95 -9.06
C ARG A 174 -23.87 -14.31 -7.81
N ALA A 175 -23.56 -15.46 -7.20
CA ALA A 175 -24.21 -15.88 -5.96
C ALA A 175 -23.93 -14.91 -4.81
N ALA A 176 -22.69 -14.42 -4.68
CA ALA A 176 -22.31 -13.43 -3.67
C ALA A 176 -23.02 -12.09 -3.87
N ALA A 177 -23.06 -11.58 -5.10
CA ALA A 177 -23.77 -10.34 -5.42
C ALA A 177 -25.27 -10.43 -5.10
N ALA A 178 -25.89 -11.58 -5.37
CA ALA A 178 -27.29 -11.83 -5.02
C ALA A 178 -27.53 -11.85 -3.50
N LEU A 179 -26.63 -12.46 -2.73
CA LEU A 179 -26.70 -12.48 -1.26
C LEU A 179 -26.53 -11.08 -0.66
N ILE A 180 -25.55 -10.30 -1.15
CA ILE A 180 -25.36 -8.90 -0.76
C ILE A 180 -26.62 -8.09 -1.08
N ALA A 181 -27.10 -8.16 -2.32
CA ALA A 181 -28.30 -7.41 -2.73
C ALA A 181 -29.51 -7.77 -1.88
N ALA A 182 -29.75 -9.06 -1.59
CA ALA A 182 -30.84 -9.50 -0.72
C ALA A 182 -30.72 -8.92 0.70
N ASN A 183 -29.51 -8.91 1.28
CA ASN A 183 -29.26 -8.33 2.60
C ASN A 183 -29.52 -6.82 2.64
N GLU A 184 -29.22 -6.12 1.55
CA GLU A 184 -29.31 -4.66 1.47
C GLU A 184 -30.68 -4.15 1.00
N ARG A 185 -31.64 -5.03 0.66
CA ARG A 185 -33.01 -4.61 0.31
C ARG A 185 -33.70 -3.78 1.41
N PRO A 186 -33.60 -4.11 2.71
CA PRO A 186 -34.23 -3.31 3.77
C PRO A 186 -33.64 -1.90 3.92
N PHE A 187 -32.36 -1.73 3.58
CA PHE A 187 -31.75 -0.39 3.51
C PHE A 187 -32.32 0.45 2.36
N ALA A 188 -32.87 -0.20 1.32
CA ALA A 188 -33.47 0.44 0.17
C ALA A 188 -32.57 1.54 -0.44
N PRO A 189 -31.34 1.20 -0.87
CA PRO A 189 -30.45 2.15 -1.51
C PRO A 189 -31.10 2.69 -2.79
N GLU A 190 -30.86 3.95 -3.11
CA GLU A 190 -31.38 4.61 -4.31
C GLU A 190 -30.36 4.60 -5.47
N LEU A 191 -29.10 4.31 -5.14
CA LEU A 191 -27.96 4.26 -6.05
C LEU A 191 -26.89 3.31 -5.47
N VAL A 192 -26.19 2.59 -6.36
CA VAL A 192 -24.98 1.85 -6.00
C VAL A 192 -23.75 2.55 -6.59
N VAL A 193 -22.79 2.91 -5.73
CA VAL A 193 -21.51 3.51 -6.14
C VAL A 193 -20.44 2.43 -6.16
N GLY A 194 -19.94 2.10 -7.36
CA GLY A 194 -18.81 1.19 -7.54
C GLY A 194 -17.48 1.93 -7.51
N LEU A 195 -16.60 1.52 -6.59
CA LEU A 195 -15.25 2.06 -6.50
C LEU A 195 -14.37 1.43 -7.58
N ALA A 196 -13.95 2.25 -8.53
CA ALA A 196 -13.18 1.77 -9.67
C ALA A 196 -11.73 1.44 -9.28
N ARG A 197 -11.17 0.36 -9.83
CA ARG A 197 -11.79 -0.52 -10.86
C ARG A 197 -12.51 -1.74 -10.30
N GLY A 198 -12.04 -2.27 -9.18
CA GLY A 198 -12.46 -3.56 -8.61
C GLY A 198 -13.93 -3.64 -8.19
N GLY A 199 -14.49 -2.57 -7.64
CA GLY A 199 -15.88 -2.52 -7.17
C GLY A 199 -16.95 -2.43 -8.25
N VAL A 200 -16.59 -2.07 -9.49
CA VAL A 200 -17.55 -1.81 -10.58
C VAL A 200 -18.41 -3.03 -10.94
N PRO A 201 -17.85 -4.25 -11.07
CA PRO A 201 -18.64 -5.45 -11.34
C PRO A 201 -19.66 -5.73 -10.24
N LEU A 202 -19.28 -5.65 -8.96
CA LEU A 202 -20.22 -5.82 -7.85
C LEU A 202 -21.32 -4.76 -7.88
N ALA A 203 -20.94 -3.48 -8.10
CA ALA A 203 -21.89 -2.38 -8.14
C ALA A 203 -22.96 -2.60 -9.21
N ARG A 204 -22.56 -2.95 -10.43
CA ARG A 204 -23.48 -3.20 -11.55
C ARG A 204 -24.41 -4.36 -11.27
N GLU A 205 -23.89 -5.47 -10.76
CA GLU A 205 -24.71 -6.66 -10.52
C GLU A 205 -25.68 -6.45 -9.34
N ALA A 206 -25.22 -5.84 -8.24
CA ALA A 206 -26.08 -5.50 -7.12
C ALA A 206 -27.18 -4.50 -7.52
N ALA A 207 -26.82 -3.45 -8.26
CA ALA A 207 -27.77 -2.46 -8.76
C ALA A 207 -28.84 -3.07 -9.68
N ARG A 208 -28.44 -4.00 -10.57
CA ARG A 208 -29.36 -4.76 -11.41
C ARG A 208 -30.38 -5.56 -10.60
N ILE A 209 -29.94 -6.22 -9.52
CA ILE A 209 -30.80 -7.05 -8.65
C ILE A 209 -31.71 -6.19 -7.75
N LEU A 210 -31.22 -5.04 -7.32
CA LEU A 210 -31.94 -4.05 -6.52
C LEU A 210 -32.85 -3.14 -7.37
N ASN A 211 -32.67 -3.15 -8.69
CA ASN A 211 -33.37 -2.30 -9.66
C ASN A 211 -33.16 -0.80 -9.42
N VAL A 212 -31.90 -0.40 -9.25
CA VAL A 212 -31.45 0.99 -9.04
C VAL A 212 -30.27 1.32 -9.95
N PRO A 213 -29.94 2.59 -10.20
CA PRO A 213 -28.75 2.95 -10.97
C PRO A 213 -27.44 2.50 -10.31
N ALA A 214 -26.40 2.34 -11.13
CA ALA A 214 -25.02 2.18 -10.69
C ALA A 214 -24.14 3.29 -11.27
N VAL A 215 -23.27 3.87 -10.46
CA VAL A 215 -22.25 4.84 -10.91
C VAL A 215 -20.86 4.35 -10.53
N GLU A 216 -19.91 4.60 -11.43
CA GLU A 216 -18.50 4.35 -11.23
C GLU A 216 -17.78 5.62 -10.75
N VAL A 217 -17.04 5.49 -9.64
CA VAL A 217 -16.20 6.55 -9.06
C VAL A 217 -14.77 6.04 -8.97
N SER A 218 -13.83 6.80 -9.51
CA SER A 218 -12.41 6.46 -9.41
C SER A 218 -11.93 6.67 -7.98
N ALA A 219 -11.36 5.62 -7.39
CA ALA A 219 -10.68 5.69 -6.11
C ALA A 219 -9.32 4.99 -6.26
N ARG A 220 -8.23 5.76 -6.16
CA ARG A 220 -6.88 5.22 -6.26
C ARG A 220 -6.18 5.35 -4.94
N HIS A 221 -5.50 4.27 -4.57
CA HIS A 221 -4.40 4.39 -3.62
C HIS A 221 -3.23 5.05 -4.35
N ASN A 222 -2.56 6.01 -3.71
CA ASN A 222 -1.28 6.52 -4.19
C ASN A 222 -0.21 5.42 -4.05
N VAL A 223 -0.21 4.46 -4.99
CA VAL A 223 0.82 3.51 -5.48
C VAL A 223 0.10 2.28 -6.08
N SER A 224 0.58 1.82 -7.23
CA SER A 224 -0.06 0.94 -8.22
C SER A 224 -0.75 -0.32 -7.69
N ASP A 225 -1.91 -0.64 -8.32
CA ASP A 225 -2.68 -1.89 -8.24
C ASP A 225 -1.88 -3.12 -8.69
N LEU A 226 -0.85 -3.52 -7.93
CA LEU A 226 -0.11 -4.76 -8.14
C LEU A 226 -0.38 -5.72 -6.99
N ILE A 227 -0.36 -7.00 -7.37
CA ILE A 227 -0.67 -8.15 -6.53
C ILE A 227 0.23 -8.16 -5.29
N GLY A 228 -0.38 -8.10 -4.10
CA GLY A 228 0.30 -8.23 -2.80
C GLY A 228 0.62 -6.93 -2.03
N ILE A 229 0.17 -5.75 -2.48
CA ILE A 229 0.55 -4.46 -1.87
C ILE A 229 -0.39 -4.03 -0.72
N GLN A 230 0.18 -3.51 0.39
CA GLN A 230 -0.53 -2.73 1.43
C GLN A 230 -0.65 -1.26 1.01
N SER A 231 -1.82 -0.66 1.25
CA SER A 231 -2.14 0.74 0.96
C SER A 231 -1.44 1.71 1.93
N THR A 232 -0.81 2.76 1.38
CA THR A 232 0.00 3.79 2.05
C THR A 232 -0.80 4.92 2.69
N GLY A 233 -2.13 4.80 2.78
CA GLY A 233 -2.98 5.70 3.57
C GLY A 233 -3.37 7.04 2.91
N GLU A 234 -2.78 7.41 1.76
CA GLU A 234 -3.32 8.48 0.91
C GLU A 234 -4.21 7.87 -0.19
N VAL A 235 -5.53 7.98 0.00
CA VAL A 235 -6.54 7.60 -0.99
C VAL A 235 -6.95 8.86 -1.72
N GLU A 236 -6.76 8.89 -3.04
CA GLU A 236 -7.33 9.93 -3.90
C GLU A 236 -8.65 9.41 -4.47
N VAL A 237 -9.74 10.08 -4.12
CA VAL A 237 -11.08 9.82 -4.65
C VAL A 237 -11.44 10.99 -5.55
N ASP A 238 -12.07 10.70 -6.69
CA ASP A 238 -12.70 11.73 -7.53
C ASP A 238 -13.93 12.30 -6.81
N GLU A 239 -13.69 13.24 -5.89
CA GLU A 239 -14.69 13.82 -5.01
C GLU A 239 -15.79 14.56 -5.78
N GLU A 240 -15.41 15.35 -6.79
CA GLU A 240 -16.37 16.07 -7.62
C GLU A 240 -17.35 15.10 -8.29
N ARG A 241 -16.83 14.03 -8.90
CA ARG A 241 -17.67 13.01 -9.53
C ARG A 241 -18.51 12.25 -8.51
N LEU A 242 -17.97 11.93 -7.34
CA LEU A 242 -18.71 11.26 -6.27
C LEU A 242 -19.91 12.12 -5.83
N LEU A 243 -19.68 13.38 -5.50
CA LEU A 243 -20.71 14.30 -5.02
C LEU A 243 -21.77 14.59 -6.08
N ALA A 244 -21.35 14.76 -7.34
CA ALA A 244 -22.28 14.92 -8.45
C ALA A 244 -23.14 13.67 -8.67
N ALA A 245 -22.57 12.47 -8.53
CA ALA A 245 -23.29 11.21 -8.72
C ALA A 245 -24.36 10.95 -7.66
N VAL A 246 -24.10 11.35 -6.42
CA VAL A 246 -25.04 11.14 -5.30
C VAL A 246 -25.99 12.32 -5.08
N ALA A 247 -25.90 13.35 -5.92
CA ALA A 247 -26.78 14.52 -5.83
C ALA A 247 -28.26 14.09 -5.91
N GLY A 248 -28.99 14.30 -4.81
CA GLY A 248 -30.41 13.94 -4.69
C GLY A 248 -30.69 12.53 -4.17
N ALA A 249 -29.68 11.68 -3.99
CA ALA A 249 -29.83 10.40 -3.29
C ALA A 249 -29.73 10.62 -1.77
N ARG A 250 -30.54 9.91 -0.99
CA ARG A 250 -30.46 9.88 0.48
C ARG A 250 -29.72 8.66 1.00
N ARG A 251 -29.89 7.51 0.32
CA ARG A 251 -29.28 6.24 0.71
C ARG A 251 -28.48 5.63 -0.43
N VAL A 252 -27.21 5.36 -0.19
CA VAL A 252 -26.27 4.85 -1.19
C VAL A 252 -25.60 3.57 -0.69
N LEU A 253 -25.50 2.58 -1.57
CA LEU A 253 -24.67 1.40 -1.33
C LEU A 253 -23.31 1.59 -2.01
N VAL A 254 -22.23 1.66 -1.24
CA VAL A 254 -20.86 1.74 -1.75
C VAL A 254 -20.31 0.33 -1.90
N ALA A 255 -19.91 -0.03 -3.13
CA ALA A 255 -19.46 -1.36 -3.50
C ALA A 255 -17.97 -1.38 -3.87
N ASP A 256 -17.23 -2.34 -3.30
CA ASP A 256 -15.83 -2.64 -3.64
C ASP A 256 -15.62 -4.16 -3.76
N ASP A 257 -14.53 -4.62 -4.36
CA ASP A 257 -14.25 -6.06 -4.44
C ASP A 257 -13.63 -6.61 -3.14
N ILE A 258 -12.71 -5.86 -2.54
CA ILE A 258 -12.04 -6.24 -1.30
C ILE A 258 -11.82 -5.07 -0.33
N CYS A 259 -12.28 -5.25 0.91
CA CYS A 259 -11.87 -4.38 2.02
C CYS A 259 -10.52 -4.86 2.59
N GLY A 260 -9.43 -4.19 2.21
CA GLY A 260 -8.07 -4.49 2.69
C GLY A 260 -7.75 -3.92 4.07
N THR A 261 -7.67 -2.59 4.18
CA THR A 261 -7.50 -1.87 5.46
C THR A 261 -8.73 -1.04 5.81
N GLY A 262 -9.64 -0.85 4.85
CA GLY A 262 -10.78 0.06 4.92
C GLY A 262 -10.46 1.52 4.58
N ALA A 263 -9.21 1.87 4.20
CA ALA A 263 -8.83 3.26 3.93
C ALA A 263 -9.71 3.91 2.85
N THR A 264 -9.90 3.29 1.69
CA THR A 264 -10.75 3.82 0.61
C THR A 264 -12.18 4.03 1.06
N LEU A 265 -12.77 2.98 1.63
CA LEU A 265 -14.14 3.00 2.11
C LEU A 265 -14.34 4.09 3.17
N ARG A 266 -13.36 4.33 4.04
CA ARG A 266 -13.40 5.41 5.03
C ARG A 266 -13.49 6.79 4.38
N VAL A 267 -12.64 7.07 3.40
CA VAL A 267 -12.65 8.37 2.71
C VAL A 267 -13.98 8.59 2.00
N VAL A 268 -14.44 7.60 1.23
CA VAL A 268 -15.72 7.69 0.50
C VAL A 268 -16.89 7.88 1.47
N THR A 269 -17.00 7.06 2.51
CA THR A 269 -18.10 7.18 3.48
C THR A 269 -18.06 8.47 4.27
N THR A 270 -16.87 9.03 4.54
CA THR A 270 -16.73 10.35 5.19
C THR A 270 -17.22 11.47 4.28
N LEU A 271 -16.87 11.44 2.99
CA LEU A 271 -17.36 12.42 2.00
C LEU A 271 -18.89 12.34 1.85
N LEU A 272 -19.45 11.13 1.77
CA LEU A 272 -20.90 10.93 1.68
C LEU A 272 -21.62 11.41 2.95
N ALA A 273 -21.08 11.12 4.12
CA ALA A 273 -21.63 11.60 5.39
C ALA A 273 -21.59 13.13 5.48
N ALA A 274 -20.50 13.77 5.04
CA ALA A 274 -20.39 15.23 4.97
C ALA A 274 -21.41 15.86 4.00
N ALA A 275 -21.80 15.12 2.95
CA ALA A 275 -22.86 15.51 2.02
C ALA A 275 -24.29 15.19 2.52
N GLY A 276 -24.45 14.64 3.73
CA GLY A 276 -25.75 14.26 4.30
C GLY A 276 -26.36 13.00 3.66
N VAL A 277 -25.55 12.18 3.00
CA VAL A 277 -25.98 10.91 2.37
C VAL A 277 -25.69 9.75 3.31
N GLU A 278 -26.71 8.96 3.63
CA GLU A 278 -26.54 7.74 4.39
C GLU A 278 -25.92 6.66 3.50
N ALA A 279 -24.76 6.14 3.89
CA ALA A 279 -24.00 5.18 3.10
C ALA A 279 -23.84 3.85 3.85
N ARG A 280 -24.03 2.74 3.13
CA ARG A 280 -23.63 1.40 3.58
C ARG A 280 -22.57 0.82 2.65
N THR A 281 -21.69 -0.01 3.19
CA THR A 281 -20.53 -0.56 2.50
C THR A 281 -20.66 -2.06 2.23
N ALA A 282 -20.55 -2.45 0.96
CA ALA A 282 -20.62 -3.85 0.52
C ALA A 282 -19.34 -4.27 -0.19
N VAL A 283 -18.75 -5.38 0.24
CA VAL A 283 -17.60 -5.96 -0.48
C VAL A 283 -17.73 -7.46 -0.65
N LEU A 284 -17.05 -8.04 -1.65
CA LEU A 284 -17.01 -9.50 -1.78
C LEU A 284 -16.12 -10.10 -0.71
N CYS A 285 -14.89 -9.58 -0.59
CA CYS A 285 -13.88 -10.11 0.32
C CYS A 285 -13.54 -9.09 1.41
N ARG A 286 -13.38 -9.55 2.65
CA ARG A 286 -12.83 -8.77 3.75
C ARG A 286 -11.49 -9.37 4.14
N ASN A 287 -10.43 -8.58 4.04
CA ASN A 287 -9.15 -9.03 4.54
C ASN A 287 -9.20 -9.16 6.07
N GLU A 288 -8.62 -10.21 6.65
CA GLU A 288 -8.62 -10.41 8.11
C GLU A 288 -7.98 -9.24 8.87
N GLY A 289 -7.01 -8.59 8.23
CA GLY A 289 -6.40 -7.35 8.67
C GLY A 289 -7.35 -6.17 8.82
N ALA A 290 -8.50 -6.20 8.13
CA ALA A 290 -9.55 -5.19 8.20
C ALA A 290 -10.56 -5.45 9.32
N ALA A 291 -10.33 -6.39 10.25
CA ALA A 291 -11.27 -6.75 11.32
C ALA A 291 -11.71 -5.54 12.17
N GLY A 292 -10.86 -4.52 12.32
CA GLY A 292 -11.18 -3.28 13.05
C GLY A 292 -11.92 -2.21 12.24
N PHE A 293 -12.12 -2.38 10.93
CA PHE A 293 -12.86 -1.42 10.10
C PHE A 293 -14.37 -1.71 10.13
N PRO A 294 -15.24 -0.71 10.39
CA PRO A 294 -16.69 -0.91 10.42
C PRO A 294 -17.22 -1.07 8.99
N LEU A 295 -17.38 -2.33 8.58
CA LEU A 295 -17.87 -2.73 7.26
C LEU A 295 -19.27 -3.31 7.36
N ASP A 296 -20.22 -2.84 6.54
CA ASP A 296 -21.63 -3.20 6.71
C ASP A 296 -21.94 -4.63 6.26
N VAL A 297 -21.46 -5.03 5.08
CA VAL A 297 -21.71 -6.36 4.54
C VAL A 297 -20.52 -6.91 3.74
N TRP A 298 -20.18 -8.19 3.96
CA TRP A 298 -19.20 -8.91 3.15
C TRP A 298 -19.50 -10.40 3.03
N VAL A 299 -18.86 -11.12 2.11
CA VAL A 299 -19.13 -12.55 1.88
C VAL A 299 -18.00 -13.45 2.38
N TRP A 300 -16.76 -13.19 1.98
CA TRP A 300 -15.62 -14.03 2.37
C TRP A 300 -14.64 -13.27 3.26
N PRO A 301 -14.36 -13.73 4.49
CA PRO A 301 -13.12 -13.36 5.17
C PRO A 301 -11.94 -14.05 4.47
N VAL A 302 -10.88 -13.30 4.15
CA VAL A 302 -9.68 -13.82 3.50
C VAL A 302 -8.43 -13.29 4.18
N ALA A 303 -7.44 -14.16 4.37
CA ALA A 303 -6.13 -13.78 4.89
C ALA A 303 -5.06 -13.72 3.79
N ASP A 304 -5.40 -14.12 2.56
CA ASP A 304 -4.50 -14.32 1.43
C ASP A 304 -5.05 -13.66 0.16
N TRP A 305 -4.24 -13.61 -0.90
CA TRP A 305 -4.57 -12.96 -2.17
C TRP A 305 -5.79 -13.59 -2.82
N THR A 306 -6.66 -12.77 -3.41
CA THR A 306 -7.84 -13.21 -4.16
C THR A 306 -7.78 -12.66 -5.58
N CYS A 307 -7.83 -13.57 -6.55
CA CYS A 307 -7.99 -13.24 -7.97
C CYS A 307 -9.48 -13.25 -8.34
N PHE A 308 -9.95 -12.14 -8.88
CA PHE A 308 -11.34 -11.95 -9.26
C PHE A 308 -11.59 -12.30 -10.74
N PRO A 309 -12.84 -12.59 -11.15
CA PRO A 309 -13.16 -13.06 -12.50
C PRO A 309 -12.87 -12.03 -13.62
N TRP A 310 -12.74 -10.75 -13.28
CA TRP A 310 -12.43 -9.65 -14.20
C TRP A 310 -10.93 -9.33 -14.29
N GLU A 311 -10.08 -10.04 -13.55
CA GLU A 311 -8.64 -9.87 -13.57
C GLU A 311 -7.97 -10.88 -14.50
N ALA A 312 -6.65 -10.74 -14.67
CA ALA A 312 -5.86 -11.75 -15.34
C ALA A 312 -6.00 -13.11 -14.62
N PRO A 313 -6.01 -14.24 -15.35
CA PRO A 313 -6.08 -15.55 -14.74
C PRO A 313 -4.95 -15.75 -13.71
N PRO A 314 -5.25 -16.35 -12.53
CA PRO A 314 -4.21 -16.64 -11.55
C PRO A 314 -3.22 -17.68 -12.08
N PRO A 315 -2.01 -17.75 -11.51
CA PRO A 315 -1.06 -18.82 -11.81
C PRO A 315 -1.63 -20.21 -11.43
N ASP A 316 -1.03 -21.24 -12.03
CA ASP A 316 -1.36 -22.64 -11.74
C ASP A 316 -1.19 -22.95 -10.23
N GLY A 317 -2.12 -23.72 -9.66
CA GLY A 317 -2.15 -24.04 -8.23
C GLY A 317 -3.02 -23.12 -7.34
N SER A 318 -3.77 -22.19 -7.93
CA SER A 318 -4.77 -21.40 -7.19
C SER A 318 -5.93 -22.25 -6.66
N THR A 319 -6.47 -21.86 -5.51
CA THR A 319 -7.59 -22.53 -4.82
C THR A 319 -8.90 -21.81 -5.08
N LEU A 320 -9.95 -22.53 -5.46
CA LEU A 320 -11.28 -21.93 -5.63
C LEU A 320 -11.83 -21.42 -4.29
N LEU A 321 -12.40 -20.21 -4.29
CA LEU A 321 -13.22 -19.76 -3.16
C LEU A 321 -14.43 -20.70 -2.99
N PRO A 322 -14.83 -21.00 -1.74
CA PRO A 322 -16.01 -21.80 -1.49
C PRO A 322 -17.26 -21.07 -2.01
N HIS A 323 -18.24 -21.82 -2.51
CA HIS A 323 -19.51 -21.26 -2.94
C HIS A 323 -20.15 -20.47 -1.78
N PRO A 324 -20.62 -19.23 -1.99
CA PRO A 324 -21.10 -18.42 -0.89
C PRO A 324 -22.44 -18.96 -0.39
N GLN A 325 -22.61 -18.96 0.93
CA GLN A 325 -23.83 -19.46 1.59
C GLN A 325 -24.56 -18.37 2.37
N ARG A 326 -23.84 -17.32 2.78
CA ARG A 326 -24.36 -16.21 3.59
C ARG A 326 -23.51 -14.96 3.38
N VAL A 327 -24.01 -13.84 3.86
CA VAL A 327 -23.20 -12.65 4.13
C VAL A 327 -22.85 -12.56 5.61
N HIS A 328 -21.86 -11.75 5.92
CA HIS A 328 -21.47 -11.31 7.26
C HIS A 328 -21.77 -9.81 7.40
N THR A 329 -22.12 -9.37 8.60
CA THR A 329 -22.44 -7.96 8.89
C THR A 329 -21.77 -7.50 10.18
N SER A 330 -21.44 -6.20 10.28
CA SER A 330 -20.88 -5.58 11.51
C SER A 330 -21.98 -4.82 12.24
N THR A 331 -22.95 -5.50 12.86
CA THR A 331 -24.06 -4.81 13.54
C THR A 331 -23.65 -4.23 14.91
N ALA A 332 -23.18 -2.98 14.90
CA ALA A 332 -23.36 -1.98 15.97
C ALA A 332 -23.15 -0.57 15.36
N ALA A 333 -24.18 0.27 15.35
CA ALA A 333 -24.15 1.59 14.72
C ALA A 333 -23.11 2.52 15.38
N PRO A 334 -22.23 3.20 14.61
CA PRO A 334 -21.52 4.36 15.15
C PRO A 334 -22.51 5.53 15.19
N SER A 335 -23.00 5.84 16.39
CA SER A 335 -23.50 7.18 16.69
C SER A 335 -22.29 8.12 16.64
N PHE A 336 -22.27 9.03 15.68
CA PHE A 336 -21.30 10.12 15.68
C PHE A 336 -21.84 11.23 16.59
N PRO A 337 -21.06 11.71 17.59
CA PRO A 337 -21.45 12.89 18.34
C PRO A 337 -21.42 14.11 17.42
N VAL A 338 -22.45 14.95 17.57
CA VAL A 338 -22.64 16.27 16.95
C VAL A 338 -21.54 17.23 17.41
#